data_AF-A0A447PZL0-F1
#
_entry.id   AF-A0A447PZL0-F1
#
_cell.length_a   1.000
_cell.length_b   1.000
_cell.length_c   1.000
_cell.angle_alpha   90.00
_cell.angle_beta   90.00
_cell.angle_gamma   90.00
#
_symmetry.space_group_name_H-M   'P 1'
#
loop_
_entity.id
_entity.type
_entity.pdbx_description
1 polymer ?
#
loop_
_entity_poly.entity_id
_entity_poly.type
_entity_poly.pdbx_seq_one_letter_code
_entity_poly.pdbx_strand_id
1 'polypeptide(L)' 'MPIGQGQTISQPYMVARMTELLELTPQSRVLEIGTGSGYQTAILAHLVHHVCSVERIKGAAMAGAPPPEAARFT' A
#
# COMPACT_ATOMS: atom_id res chain seq x y z
N MET A 1 -6.21 -0.02 15.65
CA MET A 1 -5.17 -0.71 16.46
C MET A 1 -3.88 0.12 16.39
N PRO A 2 -3.18 0.35 17.51
CA PRO A 2 -1.89 1.04 17.51
C PRO A 2 -0.81 0.22 16.80
N ILE A 3 0.08 0.86 16.04
CA ILE A 3 1.19 0.21 15.32
C ILE A 3 2.58 0.75 15.72
N GLY A 4 2.64 1.50 16.84
CA GLY A 4 3.85 2.15 17.31
C GLY A 4 3.94 3.62 16.88
N GLN A 5 4.84 4.38 17.51
CA GLN A 5 5.13 5.80 17.19
C GLN A 5 3.88 6.71 17.12
N GLY A 6 2.85 6.41 17.93
CA GLY A 6 1.58 7.13 17.93
C GLY A 6 0.70 6.91 16.70
N GLN A 7 1.06 6.00 15.80
CA GLN A 7 0.29 5.66 14.61
C GLN A 7 -0.78 4.62 14.93
N THR A 8 -1.87 4.66 14.15
CA THR A 8 -2.91 3.64 14.15
C THR A 8 -3.08 3.08 12.74
N ILE A 9 -3.54 1.83 12.65
CA ILE A 9 -4.00 1.25 11.39
C ILE A 9 -5.47 1.60 11.16
N SER A 10 -5.78 2.01 9.93
CA SER A 10 -7.16 2.15 9.42
C SER A 10 -7.91 0.82 9.56
N GLN A 11 -9.19 0.88 9.92
CA GLN A 11 -10.00 -0.33 10.00
C GLN A 11 -10.16 -0.96 8.60
N PRO A 12 -10.25 -2.30 8.49
CA PRO A 12 -10.37 -2.99 7.20
C PRO A 12 -11.50 -2.46 6.32
N TYR A 13 -12.66 -2.13 6.91
CA TYR A 13 -13.78 -1.55 6.18
C TYR A 13 -13.42 -0.22 5.50
N MET A 14 -12.72 0.66 6.21
CA MET A 14 -12.29 1.94 5.64
C MET A 14 -11.30 1.74 4.49
N VAL A 15 -10.36 0.80 4.64
CA VAL A 15 -9.40 0.46 3.58
C VAL A 15 -10.12 -0.06 2.33
N ALA A 16 -11.08 -0.96 2.50
CA ALA A 16 -11.89 -1.47 1.39
C ALA A 16 -12.69 -0.35 0.71
N ARG A 17 -13.37 0.50 1.48
CA ARG A 17 -14.18 1.59 0.93
C ARG A 17 -13.34 2.65 0.21
N MET A 18 -12.18 3.01 0.76
CA MET A 18 -11.24 3.92 0.09
C MET A 18 -10.72 3.30 -1.21
N THR A 19 -10.40 2.00 -1.21
CA THR A 19 -9.88 1.29 -2.39
C THR A 19 -10.93 1.19 -3.49
N GLU A 20 -12.18 0.89 -3.15
CA GLU A 20 -13.31 0.82 -4.09
C GLU A 20 -13.54 2.17 -4.80
N LEU A 21 -13.47 3.27 -4.06
CA LEU A 21 -13.66 4.62 -4.58
C LEU A 21 -12.55 5.09 -5.55
N LEU A 22 -11.39 4.43 -5.55
CA LEU A 22 -10.30 4.77 -6.46
C LEU A 22 -10.52 4.24 -7.89
N GLU A 23 -11.47 3.31 -8.08
CA GLU A 23 -11.80 2.71 -9.39
C GLU A 23 -10.56 2.26 -10.17
N LEU A 24 -9.62 1.62 -9.46
CA LEU A 24 -8.32 1.26 -10.00
C LEU A 24 -8.42 0.20 -11.10
N THR A 25 -7.58 0.36 -12.12
CA THR A 25 -7.32 -0.67 -13.12
C THR A 25 -5.91 -1.24 -12.92
N PRO A 26 -5.59 -2.42 -13.48
CA PRO A 26 -4.23 -2.95 -13.39
C PRO A 26 -3.15 -1.99 -13.92
N GLN A 27 -3.50 -1.10 -14.86
CA GLN A 27 -2.59 -0.11 -15.45
C GLN A 27 -2.45 1.17 -14.61
N SER A 28 -3.25 1.35 -13.56
CA SER A 28 -3.13 2.48 -12.65
C SER A 28 -1.75 2.53 -12.00
N ARG A 29 -1.23 3.75 -11.83
CA ARG A 29 0.02 4.02 -11.10
C ARG A 29 -0.34 4.71 -9.79
N VAL A 30 -0.08 4.06 -8.67
CA VAL A 30 -0.53 4.52 -7.36
C VAL A 30 0.65 5.01 -6.53
N LEU A 31 0.51 6.19 -5.92
CA LEU A 31 1.37 6.68 -4.87
C LEU A 31 0.58 6.76 -3.57
N GLU A 32 0.98 5.98 -2.59
CA GLU A 32 0.44 6.04 -1.23
C GLU A 32 1.34 6.90 -0.35
N ILE A 33 0.74 7.83 0.38
CA ILE A 33 1.43 8.71 1.33
C ILE A 33 1.06 8.27 2.75
N GLY A 34 2.08 7.86 3.51
CA GLY A 34 1.91 7.31 4.85
C GLY A 34 1.73 5.80 4.82
N THR A 35 2.79 5.06 4.46
CA THR A 35 2.78 3.59 4.44
C THR A 35 2.25 3.01 5.75
N GLY A 36 2.59 3.61 6.90
CA GLY A 36 2.19 3.09 8.21
C GLY A 36 2.54 1.61 8.33
N SER A 37 1.54 0.77 8.56
CA SER A 37 1.70 -0.70 8.65
C SER A 37 1.94 -1.42 7.32
N GLY A 38 1.80 -0.74 6.18
CA GLY A 38 1.87 -1.34 4.84
C GLY A 38 0.62 -2.12 4.41
N TYR A 39 -0.43 -2.17 5.25
CA TYR A 39 -1.63 -2.98 4.95
C TYR A 39 -2.36 -2.53 3.68
N GLN A 40 -2.59 -1.22 3.52
CA GLN A 40 -3.23 -0.70 2.31
C GLN A 40 -2.31 -0.78 1.10
N THR A 41 -1.00 -0.53 1.25
CA THR A 41 0.01 -0.78 0.21
C THR A 41 -0.07 -2.21 -0.32
N ALA A 42 -0.16 -3.20 0.58
CA ALA A 42 -0.21 -4.60 0.21
C ALA A 42 -1.48 -4.93 -0.59
N ILE A 43 -2.63 -4.37 -0.20
CA ILE A 43 -3.87 -4.54 -0.97
C ILE A 43 -3.73 -3.90 -2.36
N LEU A 44 -3.24 -2.66 -2.43
CA LEU A 44 -3.03 -1.96 -3.70
C LEU A 44 -2.08 -2.74 -4.63
N ALA A 45 -1.01 -3.35 -4.09
CA ALA A 45 -0.06 -4.16 -4.85
C ALA A 45 -0.69 -5.41 -5.50
N HIS A 46 -1.84 -5.89 -5.03
CA HIS A 46 -2.59 -6.98 -5.67
C HIS A 46 -3.53 -6.48 -6.77
N LEU A 47 -3.82 -5.19 -6.83
CA LEU A 47 -4.79 -4.61 -7.76
C LEU A 47 -4.14 -3.92 -8.95
N VAL A 48 -2.92 -3.39 -8.79
CA VAL A 48 -2.22 -2.61 -9.81
C VAL A 48 -0.81 -3.14 -10.05
N HIS A 49 -0.28 -2.93 -11.26
CA HIS A 49 1.10 -3.29 -11.59
C HIS A 49 2.13 -2.38 -10.92
N HIS A 50 1.76 -1.14 -10.59
CA HIS A 50 2.69 -0.15 -10.06
C HIS A 50 2.10 0.58 -8.84
N VAL A 51 2.63 0.26 -7.66
CA VAL A 51 2.39 0.99 -6.42
C VAL A 51 3.71 1.43 -5.81
N CYS A 52 3.80 2.70 -5.42
CA CYS A 52 4.86 3.24 -4.60
C CYS A 52 4.24 3.75 -3.30
N SER A 53 4.96 3.61 -2.19
CA SER A 53 4.51 4.11 -0.89
C SER A 53 5.64 4.86 -0.20
N VAL A 54 5.30 5.90 0.55
CA VAL A 54 6.25 6.71 1.30
C VAL A 54 5.86 6.81 2.76
N GLU A 55 6.86 6.75 3.65
CA GLU A 55 6.70 6.89 5.09
C GLU A 55 7.85 7.72 5.66
N ARG A 56 7.52 8.59 6.62
CA ARG A 56 8.50 9.46 7.29
C ARG A 56 9.12 8.78 8.52
N ILE A 57 8.40 7.85 9.15
CA ILE A 57 8.83 7.14 10.35
C ILE A 57 9.68 5.93 9.95
N LYS A 58 10.97 5.98 10.26
CA LYS A 58 11.91 4.90 9.99
C LYS A 58 11.49 3.61 10.72
N GLY A 59 11.50 2.49 10.00
CA GLY A 59 11.16 1.17 10.53
C GLY A 59 9.66 0.84 10.61
N ALA A 60 8.77 1.80 10.30
CA ALA A 60 7.33 1.52 10.17
C ALA A 60 6.98 0.90 8.82
N ALA A 61 7.68 1.32 7.75
CA ALA A 61 7.51 0.73 6.42
C ALA A 61 7.85 -0.77 6.44
N MET A 62 6.95 -1.59 5.88
CA MET A 62 7.19 -3.02 5.70
C MET A 62 8.44 -3.24 4.83
N ALA A 63 9.39 -4.03 5.34
CA ALA A 63 10.48 -4.58 4.54
C ALA A 63 9.91 -5.61 3.57
N GLY A 64 9.42 -5.17 2.40
CA GLY A 64 8.86 -6.08 1.41
C GLY A 64 7.85 -5.43 0.48
N ALA A 65 8.26 -4.39 -0.26
CA ALA A 65 7.71 -4.30 -1.60
C ALA A 65 8.19 -5.57 -2.35
N PRO A 66 7.33 -6.36 -3.01
CA PRO A 66 7.81 -7.41 -3.87
C PRO A 66 8.80 -6.79 -4.87
N PRO A 67 9.94 -7.43 -5.14
CA PRO A 67 10.94 -6.86 -6.05
C PRO A 67 10.28 -6.57 -7.40
N PRO A 68 10.71 -5.52 -8.12
CA PRO A 68 10.17 -5.14 -9.43
C PRO A 68 10.33 -6.21 -10.54
N GLU A 69 10.81 -7.41 -10.20
CA GLU A 69 11.08 -8.52 -11.13
C GLU A 69 9.87 -9.43 -11.40
N ALA A 70 8.74 -9.24 -10.72
CA ALA A 70 7.52 -10.03 -10.99
C ALA A 70 6.72 -9.56 -12.22
N ALA A 71 7.14 -8.49 -12.89
CA ALA A 71 6.59 -8.08 -14.20
C ALA A 71 7.47 -8.65 -15.32
N ARG A 72 7.35 -9.96 -15.57
CA ARG A 72 8.01 -10.62 -16.70
C ARG A 72 7.55 -9.98 -18.01
N PHE A 73 8.50 -9.45 -18.76
CA PHE A 73 8.39 -9.23 -20.20
C PHE A 73 8.22 -10.59 -20.88
N THR A 74 7.02 -10.87 -21.37
CA THR A 74 6.72 -11.67 -22.57
C THR A 74 5.35 -11.25 -23.08
#